data_AF-A0AA51I0L4-F1
#
_entry.id   AF-A0AA51I0L4-F1
#
_cell.length_a   1.000
_cell.length_b   1.000
_cell.length_c   1.000
_cell.angle_alpha   90.00
_cell.angle_beta   90.00
_cell.angle_gamma   90.00
#
_symmetry.space_group_name_H-M   'P 1'
#
loop_
_entity.id
_entity.type
_entity.pdbx_description
1 polymer ?
#
loop_
_entity_poly.entity_id
_entity_poly.type
_entity_poly.pdbx_seq_one_letter_code
_entity_poly.pdbx_strand_id
1 'polypeptide(L)' 'SKSLRSPSNMFVINLAVFDFMMMFEMPLLILNSFHQRLLGYQLGCDVYAVLGSLSGIGGAITNAVIAFDRY' A
#
# COMPACT_ATOMS: atom_id res chain seq x y z
N SER A 1 21.95 -11.84 -12.38
CA SER A 1 21.07 -10.98 -11.55
C SER A 1 20.97 -9.52 -12.03
N LYS A 2 22.02 -8.89 -12.58
CA LYS A 2 21.98 -7.48 -13.03
C LYS A 2 21.04 -7.15 -14.23
N SER A 3 20.53 -8.15 -14.94
CA SER A 3 19.72 -7.96 -16.16
C SER A 3 18.24 -7.61 -15.90
N LEU A 4 17.72 -7.82 -14.68
CA LEU A 4 16.30 -7.58 -14.36
C LEU A 4 16.02 -6.19 -13.77
N ARG A 5 17.06 -5.40 -13.49
CA ARG A 5 16.93 -4.08 -12.86
C ARG A 5 16.70 -3.00 -13.94
N SER A 6 15.69 -3.22 -14.79
CA SER A 6 15.17 -2.18 -15.67
C SER A 6 14.31 -1.22 -14.84
N PRO A 7 14.21 0.07 -15.24
CA PRO A 7 13.36 1.04 -14.54
C PRO A 7 11.91 0.55 -14.42
N SER A 8 11.38 -0.08 -15.47
CA SER A 8 10.04 -0.68 -15.50
C SER A 8 9.84 -1.76 -14.42
N ASN A 9 10.81 -2.66 -14.22
CA ASN A 9 10.74 -3.68 -13.15
C ASN A 9 10.88 -3.09 -11.75
N MET A 10 11.55 -1.94 -11.60
CA MET A 10 11.68 -1.27 -10.30
C MET A 10 10.34 -0.67 -9.84
N PHE A 11 9.53 -0.15 -10.77
CA PHE A 11 8.17 0.31 -10.45
C PHE A 11 7.26 -0.83 -10.02
N VAL A 12 7.35 -2.00 -10.65
CA VAL A 12 6.59 -3.19 -10.25
C VAL A 12 6.95 -3.64 -8.83
N ILE A 13 8.23 -3.60 -8.46
CA ILE A 13 8.67 -3.90 -7.09
C ILE A 13 8.11 -2.87 -6.11
N ASN A 14 8.12 -1.59 -6.47
CA ASN A 14 7.58 -0.52 -5.62
C ASN A 14 6.06 -0.69 -5.40
N LEU A 15 5.34 -1.10 -6.45
CA LEU A 15 3.92 -1.43 -6.35
C LEU A 15 3.68 -2.61 -5.40
N ALA A 16 4.48 -3.68 -5.52
CA ALA A 16 4.38 -4.83 -4.63
C ALA A 16 4.61 -4.46 -3.16
N VAL A 17 5.50 -3.49 -2.87
CA VAL A 17 5.71 -2.98 -1.50
C VAL A 17 4.45 -2.28 -0.98
N PHE A 18 3.77 -1.47 -1.80
CA PHE A 18 2.50 -0.85 -1.41
C PHE A 18 1.39 -1.87 -1.19
N ASP A 19 1.32 -2.92 -2.02
CA ASP A 19 0.37 -4.03 -1.83
C ASP A 19 0.64 -4.79 -0.53
N PHE A 20 1.90 -5.04 -0.20
CA PHE A 20 2.27 -5.64 1.09
C PHE A 20 1.87 -4.76 2.27
N MET A 21 2.12 -3.45 2.20
CA MET A 21 1.65 -2.50 3.23
C MET A 21 0.14 -2.56 3.40
N MET A 22 -0.62 -2.62 2.30
CA MET A 22 -2.07 -2.74 2.36
C MET A 22 -2.51 -4.10 2.95
N MET A 23 -1.77 -5.18 2.69
CA MET A 23 -2.03 -6.49 3.29
C MET A 23 -1.76 -6.50 4.81
N PHE A 24 -0.82 -5.69 5.30
CA PHE A 24 -0.59 -5.49 6.74
C PHE A 24 -1.71 -4.70 7.43
N GLU A 25 -2.45 -3.86 6.70
CA GLU A 25 -3.59 -3.10 7.22
C GLU A 25 -4.88 -3.93 7.30
N MET A 26 -5.02 -4.97 6.47
CA MET A 26 -6.17 -5.90 6.48
C MET A 26 -6.49 -6.50 7.86
N PRO A 27 -5.54 -7.02 8.66
CA PRO A 27 -5.86 -7.54 9.99
C PRO A 27 -6.36 -6.46 10.95
N LEU A 28 -5.87 -5.22 10.85
CA LEU A 28 -6.39 -4.08 11.63
C LEU A 28 -7.85 -3.81 11.26
N LEU A 29 -8.18 -3.77 9.96
CA LEU A 29 -9.56 -3.64 9.49
C LEU A 29 -10.47 -4.76 10.05
N ILE A 30 -10.01 -6.01 9.98
CA ILE A 30 -10.77 -7.18 10.45
C ILE A 30 -11.04 -7.08 11.96
N LEU A 31 -10.01 -6.79 12.76
CA LEU A 31 -10.15 -6.65 14.21
C LEU A 31 -11.06 -5.47 14.59
N ASN A 32 -10.96 -4.35 13.88
CA ASN A 32 -11.83 -3.18 14.06
C ASN A 32 -13.30 -3.52 13.74
N SER A 33 -13.56 -4.29 12.68
CA SER A 33 -14.90 -4.78 12.34
C SER A 33 -15.49 -5.69 13.41
N PHE A 34 -14.68 -6.60 13.99
CA PHE A 34 -15.14 -7.48 15.08
C PHE A 34 -15.48 -6.71 16.36
N HIS A 35 -14.70 -5.68 16.71
CA HIS A 35 -14.92 -4.87 17.91
C HIS A 35 -15.90 -3.71 17.70
N GLN A 36 -16.39 -3.52 16.46
CA GLN A 36 -17.21 -2.39 16.01
C GLN A 36 -16.68 -1.00 16.39
N ARG A 37 -15.39 -0.90 16.72
CA ARG A 37 -14.68 0.31 17.14
C ARG A 37 -13.22 0.20 16.75
N LEU A 38 -12.57 1.35 16.54
CA LEU A 38 -11.14 1.37 16.30
C LEU A 38 -10.35 0.97 17.56
N LEU A 39 -9.63 -0.14 17.45
CA LEU A 39 -8.63 -0.57 18.41
C LEU A 39 -7.45 0.40 18.36
N GLY A 40 -7.11 1.00 19.50
CA GLY A 40 -6.06 2.03 19.58
C GLY A 40 -6.55 3.47 19.59
N TYR A 41 -7.86 3.72 19.71
CA TYR A 41 -8.43 5.05 19.93
C TYR A 41 -7.99 6.05 18.82
N GLN A 42 -7.51 7.23 19.18
CA GLN A 42 -7.05 8.28 18.25
C GLN A 42 -5.82 7.83 17.44
N LEU A 43 -4.80 7.28 18.11
CA LEU A 43 -3.53 6.91 17.48
C LEU A 43 -3.70 5.77 16.47
N GLY A 44 -4.56 4.79 16.76
CA GLY A 44 -4.88 3.72 15.81
C GLY A 44 -5.58 4.23 14.55
N CYS A 45 -6.47 5.22 14.71
CA CYS A 45 -7.14 5.88 13.59
C CYS A 45 -6.16 6.64 12.70
N ASP A 46 -5.28 7.44 13.32
CA ASP A 46 -4.30 8.25 12.60
C ASP A 46 -3.30 7.37 11.83
N VAL A 47 -2.81 6.31 12.47
CA VAL A 47 -1.87 5.36 11.81
C VAL A 47 -2.55 4.64 10.65
N TYR A 48 -3.77 4.12 10.83
CA TYR A 48 -4.52 3.44 9.77
C TYR A 48 -4.86 4.39 8.61
N ALA A 49 -5.22 5.64 8.91
CA ALA A 49 -5.48 6.64 7.88
C ALA A 49 -4.21 7.00 7.08
N VAL A 50 -3.07 7.12 7.76
CA VAL A 50 -1.78 7.44 7.11
C VAL A 50 -1.28 6.26 6.29
N LEU A 51 -1.27 5.05 6.84
CA LEU A 51 -0.80 3.86 6.13
C LEU A 51 -1.69 3.54 4.91
N GLY A 52 -3.01 3.57 5.09
CA GLY A 52 -3.97 3.31 4.02
C GLY A 52 -3.93 4.36 2.91
N SER A 53 -3.74 5.64 3.26
CA SER A 53 -3.55 6.69 2.25
C SER A 53 -2.22 6.54 1.52
N LEU A 54 -1.13 6.17 2.22
CA LEU A 54 0.18 5.97 1.60
C LEU A 54 0.17 4.78 0.64
N SER A 55 -0.38 3.63 1.04
CA SER A 55 -0.48 2.45 0.18
C SER A 55 -1.44 2.66 -0.99
N GLY A 56 -2.58 3.32 -0.76
CA GLY A 56 -3.58 3.57 -1.80
C GLY A 56 -3.10 4.57 -2.84
N ILE A 57 -2.67 5.77 -2.41
CA ILE A 57 -2.20 6.83 -3.32
C ILE A 57 -0.87 6.42 -3.96
N GLY A 58 0.06 5.88 -3.18
CA GLY A 58 1.36 5.40 -3.68
C GLY A 58 1.22 4.28 -4.71
N GLY A 59 0.33 3.31 -4.45
CA GLY A 59 0.00 2.25 -5.40
C GLY A 59 -0.64 2.79 -6.68
N ALA A 60 -1.60 3.71 -6.56
CA ALA A 60 -2.26 4.34 -7.72
C ALA A 60 -1.28 5.12 -8.61
N ILE A 61 -0.40 5.93 -8.01
CA ILE A 61 0.64 6.68 -8.74
C ILE A 61 1.60 5.70 -9.44
N THR A 62 2.04 4.66 -8.73
CA THR A 62 2.97 3.68 -9.31
C THR A 62 2.32 2.93 -10.49
N ASN A 63 1.04 2.57 -10.37
CA ASN A 63 0.28 1.96 -11.45
C ASN A 63 0.12 2.91 -12.66
N ALA A 64 -0.13 4.20 -12.41
CA ALA A 64 -0.21 5.21 -13.46
C ALA A 64 1.13 5.39 -14.20
N VAL A 65 2.25 5.38 -13.47
CA VAL A 65 3.60 5.45 -14.06
C VAL A 65 3.91 4.20 -14.88
N ILE A 66 3.56 2.99 -14.41
CA ILE A 66 3.74 1.74 -15.17
C ILE A 66 2.91 1.77 -16.46
N ALA A 67 1.68 2.29 -16.39
CA ALA A 67 0.84 2.46 -17.57
C ALA A 67 1.52 3.43 -18.55
N PHE A 68 1.97 4.59 -18.10
CA PHE A 68 2.65 5.58 -18.93
C PHE A 68 3.97 5.08 -19.53
N ASP A 69 4.76 4.28 -18.81
CA ASP A 69 6.00 3.67 -19.31
C ASP A 69 5.74 2.59 -20.39
N ARG A 70 4.54 2.01 -20.41
CA ARG A 70 4.12 1.04 -21.44
C ARG A 70 3.49 1.67 -22.68
N TYR A 71 3.09 2.94 -22.62
CA TYR A 71 2.54 3.69 -23.75
C TYR A 71 3.66 4.43 -24.49
#